data_AF-A0A3D1AU73-F1
#
_entry.id   AF-A0A3D1AU73-F1
#
_cell.length_a   1.000
_cell.length_b   1.000
_cell.length_c   1.000
_cell.angle_alpha   90.00
_cell.angle_beta   90.00
_cell.angle_gamma   90.00
#
_symmetry.space_group_name_H-M   'P 1'
#
loop_
_entity.id
_entity.type
_entity.pdbx_description
1 polymer ?
#
loop_
_entity_poly.entity_id
_entity_poly.type
_entity_poly.pdbx_seq_one_letter_code
_entity_poly.pdbx_strand_id
1 'polypeptide(L)'
;MADAKKSTATETPATEPKSHKNEKVGEVVSTKMAKTIVVEVSRRVPHPLYKRIMTKRKKFYAHDEDGTAHVGDVVRIIEHRPISKLKHWMLGDIIRRAAVITAQPKDLDVKV
;
A
#
# COMPACT_ATOMS: atom_id res chain seq x y z
N MET A 1 54.48 -24.45 -12.37
CA MET A 1 54.09 -23.22 -11.64
C MET A 1 52.89 -22.65 -12.40
N ALA A 2 51.68 -23.21 -12.29
CA ALA A 2 50.78 -23.26 -11.13
C ALA A 2 50.32 -21.85 -10.72
N ASP A 3 49.17 -21.44 -11.25
CA ASP A 3 48.16 -20.57 -10.63
C ASP A 3 46.93 -20.59 -11.56
N ALA A 4 46.06 -21.59 -11.43
CA ALA A 4 44.90 -21.63 -10.53
C ALA A 4 43.73 -20.72 -11.01
N LYS A 5 42.75 -21.41 -11.62
CA LYS A 5 41.36 -21.00 -11.85
C LYS A 5 40.84 -20.01 -10.81
N LYS A 6 40.23 -18.91 -11.28
CA LYS A 6 39.10 -18.29 -10.57
C LYS A 6 38.04 -17.82 -11.55
N SER A 7 37.22 -18.78 -11.97
CA SER A 7 35.87 -18.49 -12.47
C SER A 7 35.05 -17.94 -11.30
N THR A 8 34.88 -16.62 -11.21
CA THR A 8 33.77 -16.04 -10.45
C THR A 8 32.50 -16.28 -11.27
N ALA A 9 31.85 -17.41 -10.98
CA ALA A 9 30.48 -17.63 -11.38
C ALA A 9 29.62 -16.55 -10.72
N THR A 10 28.93 -15.75 -11.53
CA THR A 10 27.82 -14.94 -11.06
C THR A 10 26.76 -15.90 -10.54
N GLU A 11 26.68 -16.03 -9.22
CA GLU A 11 25.60 -16.74 -8.55
C GLU A 11 24.29 -15.99 -8.85
N THR A 12 23.46 -16.55 -9.73
CA THR A 12 22.04 -16.20 -9.81
C THR A 12 21.44 -16.57 -8.45
N PRO A 13 20.95 -15.63 -7.63
CA PRO A 13 20.30 -16.00 -6.37
C PRO A 13 19.05 -16.81 -6.71
N ALA A 14 19.08 -18.08 -6.36
CA ALA A 14 17.95 -18.99 -6.49
C ALA A 14 16.72 -18.34 -5.84
N THR A 15 15.71 -18.07 -6.66
CA THR A 15 14.45 -17.45 -6.22
C THR A 15 13.73 -18.44 -5.32
N GLU A 16 13.82 -18.26 -4.01
CA GLU A 16 13.04 -19.00 -3.03
C GLU A 16 11.54 -18.86 -3.37
N PRO A 17 10.74 -19.95 -3.32
CA PRO A 17 9.32 -19.89 -3.64
C PRO A 17 8.58 -19.10 -2.55
N LYS A 18 8.45 -17.78 -2.75
CA LYS A 18 7.70 -16.91 -1.85
C LYS A 18 6.21 -17.28 -1.93
N SER A 19 5.63 -17.64 -0.79
CA SER A 19 4.18 -17.82 -0.64
C SER A 19 3.46 -16.55 -1.11
N HIS A 20 2.61 -16.69 -2.12
CA HIS A 20 1.80 -15.59 -2.64
C HIS A 20 0.65 -15.30 -1.67
N LYS A 21 0.87 -14.35 -0.76
CA LYS A 21 -0.21 -13.75 0.05
C LYS A 21 -1.11 -12.94 -0.86
N ASN A 22 -2.41 -12.90 -0.58
CA ASN A 22 -3.30 -12.05 -1.37
C ASN A 22 -2.99 -10.58 -1.08
N GLU A 23 -2.91 -9.79 -2.15
CA GLU A 23 -2.68 -8.36 -2.09
C GLU A 23 -3.90 -7.60 -2.62
N LYS A 24 -4.13 -6.40 -2.09
CA LYS A 24 -5.14 -5.48 -2.60
C LYS A 24 -4.58 -4.07 -2.66
N VAL A 25 -5.04 -3.29 -3.63
CA VAL A 25 -4.69 -1.88 -3.75
C VAL A 25 -5.94 -1.06 -3.48
N GLY A 26 -5.80 -0.02 -2.65
CA GLY A 26 -6.90 0.86 -2.29
C GLY A 26 -6.43 2.20 -1.78
N GLU A 27 -7.38 3.08 -1.53
CA GLU A 27 -7.15 4.43 -1.03
C GLU A 27 -7.34 4.49 0.49
N VAL A 28 -6.49 5.24 1.19
CA VAL A 28 -6.62 5.46 2.64
C VAL A 28 -7.72 6.47 2.91
N VAL A 29 -8.82 6.02 3.51
CA VAL A 29 -9.97 6.88 3.86
C VAL A 29 -9.81 7.50 5.25
N SER A 30 -9.17 6.80 6.19
CA SER A 30 -9.01 7.30 7.56
C SER A 30 -7.78 6.74 8.23
N THR A 31 -7.06 7.62 8.93
CA THR A 31 -5.90 7.33 9.79
C THR A 31 -6.15 7.68 11.25
N LYS A 32 -7.41 7.91 11.65
CA LYS A 32 -7.79 8.39 13.00
C LYS A 32 -7.51 7.37 14.13
N MET A 33 -7.30 6.10 13.80
CA MET A 33 -7.08 5.05 14.78
C MET A 33 -5.58 4.82 15.02
N ALA A 34 -5.22 4.52 16.27
CA ALA A 34 -3.84 4.18 16.60
C ALA A 34 -3.36 2.93 15.83
N LYS A 35 -2.19 3.08 15.20
CA LYS A 35 -1.48 2.04 14.44
C LYS A 35 -2.34 1.36 13.37
N THR A 36 -3.34 2.05 12.82
CA THR A 36 -4.29 1.44 11.89
C THR A 36 -4.85 2.43 10.90
N ILE A 37 -4.84 1.97 9.66
CA ILE A 37 -5.40 2.69 8.54
C ILE A 37 -6.65 1.96 8.02
N VAL A 38 -7.65 2.74 7.62
CA VAL A 38 -8.84 2.24 6.94
C VAL A 38 -8.65 2.45 5.45
N VAL A 39 -8.53 1.36 4.72
CA VAL A 39 -8.30 1.34 3.28
C VAL A 39 -9.60 0.94 2.57
N GLU A 40 -10.04 1.75 1.62
CA GLU A 40 -11.15 1.40 0.74
C GLU A 40 -10.62 0.80 -0.57
N VAL A 41 -11.02 -0.45 -0.82
CA VAL A 41 -10.71 -1.15 -2.07
C VAL A 41 -11.96 -1.15 -2.94
N SER A 42 -11.83 -0.61 -4.15
CA SER A 42 -12.87 -0.65 -5.16
C SER A 42 -12.61 -1.78 -6.16
N ARG A 43 -13.66 -2.52 -6.52
CA ARG A 43 -13.61 -3.53 -7.59
C ARG A 43 -14.76 -3.35 -8.55
N ARG A 44 -14.49 -3.51 -9.85
CA ARG A 44 -15.51 -3.48 -10.90
C ARG A 44 -16.03 -4.90 -11.11
N VAL A 45 -17.33 -5.10 -10.97
CA VAL A 45 -17.97 -6.42 -11.03
C VAL A 45 -19.22 -6.32 -11.89
N PRO A 46 -19.45 -7.23 -12.85
CA PRO A 46 -20.70 -7.26 -13.60
C PRO A 46 -21.87 -7.62 -12.68
N HIS A 47 -23.03 -6.98 -12.88
CA HIS A 47 -24.27 -7.44 -12.27
C HIS A 47 -24.58 -8.88 -12.75
N PRO A 48 -24.94 -9.82 -11.86
CA PRO A 48 -25.10 -11.23 -12.22
C PRO A 48 -26.09 -11.47 -13.38
N LEU A 49 -27.24 -10.78 -13.36
CA LEU A 49 -28.25 -10.89 -14.41
C LEU A 49 -27.96 -9.99 -15.63
N TYR A 50 -27.93 -8.67 -15.42
CA TYR A 50 -27.84 -7.67 -16.49
C TYR A 50 -26.44 -7.41 -17.05
N LYS A 51 -25.38 -7.96 -16.45
CA LYS A 51 -23.96 -7.79 -16.85
C LYS A 51 -23.45 -6.33 -16.87
N ARG A 52 -24.25 -5.33 -16.49
CA ARG A 52 -23.81 -3.95 -16.28
C ARG A 52 -22.66 -3.91 -15.28
N ILE A 53 -21.54 -3.29 -15.65
CA ILE A 53 -20.36 -3.17 -14.78
C ILE A 53 -20.69 -2.19 -13.65
N MET A 54 -20.64 -2.68 -12.41
CA MET A 54 -20.88 -1.88 -11.21
C MET A 54 -19.63 -1.85 -10.33
N THR A 55 -19.38 -0.71 -9.68
CA THR A 55 -18.27 -0.58 -8.73
C THR A 55 -18.74 -0.99 -7.32
N LYS A 56 -18.11 -2.01 -6.74
CA LYS A 56 -18.29 -2.40 -5.34
C LYS A 56 -17.11 -1.93 -4.51
N ARG A 57 -17.37 -1.33 -3.36
CA ARG A 57 -16.36 -0.84 -2.42
C ARG A 57 -16.42 -1.67 -1.14
N LYS A 58 -15.26 -1.99 -0.56
CA LYS A 58 -15.15 -2.62 0.76
C LYS A 58 -14.01 -1.97 1.53
N LYS A 59 -14.24 -1.72 2.81
CA LYS A 59 -13.24 -1.19 3.73
C LYS A 59 -12.46 -2.32 4.39
N PHE A 60 -11.16 -2.14 4.50
CA PHE A 60 -10.21 -3.05 5.12
C PHE A 60 -9.42 -2.29 6.19
N TYR A 61 -9.14 -2.98 7.29
CA TYR A 61 -8.35 -2.43 8.38
C TYR A 61 -6.94 -2.99 8.29
N ALA A 62 -5.98 -2.13 7.97
CA ALA A 62 -4.58 -2.50 7.85
C ALA A 62 -3.77 -1.96 9.02
N HIS A 63 -2.82 -2.76 9.47
CA HIS A 63 -1.86 -2.43 10.51
C HIS A 63 -0.68 -1.66 9.92
N ASP A 64 -0.36 -0.54 10.55
CA ASP A 64 0.76 0.34 10.25
C ASP A 64 1.34 0.79 11.59
N GLU A 65 2.55 0.33 11.92
CA GLU A 65 3.16 0.64 13.22
C GLU A 65 3.75 2.04 13.27
N ASP A 66 4.37 2.45 12.17
CA ASP A 66 5.09 3.72 12.05
C ASP A 66 4.16 4.89 11.70
N GLY A 67 2.92 4.60 11.29
CA GLY A 67 1.94 5.62 10.92
C GLY A 67 2.37 6.39 9.67
N THR A 68 3.02 5.70 8.73
CA THR A 68 3.65 6.33 7.56
C THR A 68 2.61 6.80 6.54
N ALA A 69 1.45 6.15 6.48
CA ALA A 69 0.42 6.44 5.48
C ALA A 69 -0.51 7.59 5.92
N HIS A 70 -0.82 8.47 4.96
CA HIS A 70 -1.70 9.62 5.13
C HIS A 70 -3.04 9.38 4.44
N VAL A 71 -4.03 10.22 4.78
CA VAL A 71 -5.35 10.18 4.13
C VAL A 71 -5.21 10.56 2.66
N GLY A 72 -5.82 9.78 1.77
CA GLY A 72 -5.74 9.95 0.32
C GLY A 72 -4.57 9.22 -0.35
N ASP A 73 -3.70 8.55 0.40
CA ASP A 73 -2.64 7.73 -0.17
C ASP A 73 -3.22 6.48 -0.85
N VAL A 74 -2.61 6.07 -1.97
CA VAL A 74 -2.89 4.77 -2.61
C VAL A 74 -1.88 3.76 -2.10
N VAL A 75 -2.37 2.78 -1.38
CA VAL A 75 -1.56 1.79 -0.66
C VAL A 75 -1.87 0.38 -1.14
N ARG A 76 -0.84 -0.47 -1.13
CA ARG A 76 -0.93 -1.91 -1.28
C ARG A 76 -1.00 -2.54 0.10
N ILE A 77 -2.06 -3.30 0.36
CA ILE A 77 -2.26 -4.05 1.59
C ILE A 77 -2.07 -5.55 1.32
N ILE A 78 -1.48 -6.24 2.30
CA ILE A 78 -1.15 -7.65 2.22
C ILE A 78 -1.93 -8.39 3.32
N GLU A 79 -2.45 -9.58 3.02
CA GLU A 79 -3.03 -10.46 4.03
C GLU A 79 -2.00 -10.82 5.11
N HIS A 80 -2.43 -10.73 6.36
CA HIS A 80 -1.60 -11.03 7.51
C HIS A 80 -2.38 -11.87 8.52
N ARG A 81 -1.68 -12.47 9.49
CA ARG A 81 -2.35 -13.09 10.64
C ARG A 81 -3.26 -12.05 11.33
N PRO A 82 -4.38 -12.47 11.93
CA PRO A 82 -5.21 -11.57 12.73
C PRO A 82 -4.38 -10.87 13.82
N ILE A 83 -4.39 -9.54 13.82
CA ILE A 83 -3.82 -8.71 14.89
C ILE A 83 -4.93 -8.32 15.87
N SER A 84 -6.15 -8.14 15.35
CA SER A 84 -7.36 -7.90 16.13
C SER A 84 -8.58 -8.54 15.45
N LYS A 85 -9.79 -8.28 15.99
CA LYS A 85 -11.07 -8.75 15.42
C LYS A 85 -11.31 -8.28 13.98
N LEU A 86 -10.78 -7.13 13.57
CA LEU A 86 -11.00 -6.56 12.24
C LEU A 86 -9.70 -6.37 11.44
N LYS A 87 -8.57 -6.20 12.13
CA LYS A 87 -7.27 -5.91 11.54
C LYS A 87 -6.59 -7.24 11.14
N HIS A 88 -6.79 -7.61 9.88
CA HIS A 88 -6.22 -8.83 9.26
C HIS A 88 -5.28 -8.49 8.09
N TRP A 89 -5.02 -7.22 7.85
CA TRP A 89 -4.21 -6.73 6.74
C TRP A 89 -3.01 -5.95 7.30
N MET A 90 -1.91 -5.94 6.58
CA MET A 90 -0.72 -5.17 6.89
C MET A 90 -0.44 -4.19 5.74
N LEU A 91 0.09 -3.01 6.06
CA LEU A 91 0.62 -2.09 5.07
C LEU A 91 1.82 -2.74 4.36
N GLY A 92 1.74 -2.86 3.03
CA GLY A 92 2.84 -3.34 2.19
C GLY A 92 3.62 -2.17 1.62
N ASP A 93 3.19 -1.68 0.46
CA ASP A 93 3.85 -0.59 -0.26
C ASP A 93 2.93 0.62 -0.40
N ILE A 94 3.48 1.82 -0.28
CA ILE A 94 2.77 3.06 -0.64
C ILE A 94 3.06 3.33 -2.11
N ILE A 95 2.05 3.12 -2.97
CA ILE A 95 2.18 3.25 -4.43
C ILE A 95 2.19 4.73 -4.83
N ARG A 96 1.30 5.53 -4.23
CA ARG A 96 1.18 6.95 -4.50
C ARG A 96 0.87 7.69 -3.22
N ARG A 97 1.67 8.70 -2.91
CA ARG A 97 1.36 9.65 -1.84
C ARG A 97 0.39 10.72 -2.33
N ALA A 98 -0.54 11.12 -1.47
CA ALA A 98 -1.38 12.27 -1.67
C ALA A 98 -0.51 13.52 -1.73
N ALA A 99 -0.73 14.37 -2.74
CA ALA A 99 -0.14 15.70 -2.77
C ALA A 99 -0.86 16.54 -1.72
N VAL A 100 -0.25 16.70 -0.55
CA VAL A 100 -0.71 17.71 0.41
C VAL A 100 -0.37 19.06 -0.21
N ILE A 101 -1.37 19.72 -0.79
CA ILE A 101 -1.24 21.09 -1.29
C ILE A 101 -1.06 22.00 -0.07
N THR A 102 0.18 22.19 0.34
CA THR A 102 0.57 23.24 1.26
C THR A 102 0.83 24.48 0.42
N ALA A 103 -0.24 25.19 0.07
CA ALA A 103 -0.10 26.57 -0.39
C ALA A 103 0.41 27.39 0.80
N GLN A 104 1.61 27.96 0.68
CA GLN A 104 2.09 29.00 1.57
C GLN A 104 1.58 30.35 1.03
N PRO A 105 0.70 31.09 1.72
CA PRO A 105 0.52 32.51 1.45
C PRO A 105 1.57 33.27 2.26
N LYS A 106 2.80 33.32 1.77
CA LYS A 106 3.84 34.20 2.29
C LYS A 106 4.41 34.96 1.10
N ASP A 107 3.92 36.18 0.95
CA ASP A 107 4.61 37.39 0.46
C ASP A 107 3.55 38.36 -0.07
N LEU A 108 2.90 39.05 0.86
CA LEU A 108 2.37 40.39 0.60
C LEU A 108 3.14 41.33 1.53
N ASP A 109 4.35 41.67 1.09
CA ASP A 109 5.03 42.88 1.52
C ASP A 109 4.13 44.08 1.20
N VAL A 110 3.45 44.60 2.23
CA VAL A 110 2.92 45.96 2.18
C VAL A 110 3.73 46.78 3.17
N LYS A 111 4.77 47.39 2.61
CA LYS A 111 5.50 48.50 3.21
C LYS A 111 4.60 49.75 3.08
N VAL A 112 4.04 50.21 4.19
CA VAL A 112 3.53 51.58 4.37
C VAL A 112 4.08 52.09 5.69
#